data_AF-A0A1G2ZMM7-F1
#
_entry.id   AF-A0A1G2ZMM7-F1
#
_cell.length_a   1.000
_cell.length_b   1.000
_cell.length_c   1.000
_cell.angle_alpha   90.00
_cell.angle_beta   90.00
_cell.angle_gamma   90.00
#
_symmetry.space_group_name_H-M   'P 1'
#
loop_
_entity.id
_entity.type
_entity.pdbx_description
1 polymer ?
#
loop_
_entity_poly.entity_id
_entity_poly.type
_entity_poly.pdbx_seq_one_letter_code
_entity_poly.pdbx_strand_id
1 'polypeptide(L)'
;MNKLTVIIALIICLLCFGCKTISKTNIIVDSNDASRSINTIAVMHFNDQLLPKKGVTGTLVKTISTANAGEMLASIMSRELSGLGIYEVLSRTDIAKIINKSKVNEKELVERRDYDRLGKLLGVDSVVIGKILEFKLSSSVIYERGTVSFVAECIDTKNGKVLWTIEAKESAAYEDEIELAGKAMRTAIEKLKKELR
;
A
#
# COMPACT_ATOMS: atom_id res chain seq x y z
N MET A 1 -45.11 26.99 -6.68
CA MET A 1 -43.91 26.15 -6.90
C MET A 1 -44.33 24.99 -7.79
N ASN A 2 -43.85 24.94 -9.03
CA ASN A 2 -44.39 23.99 -10.02
C ASN A 2 -43.84 22.58 -9.75
N LYS A 3 -44.68 21.55 -9.95
CA LYS A 3 -44.30 20.14 -9.76
C LYS A 3 -43.02 19.76 -10.52
N LEU A 4 -42.80 20.38 -11.69
CA LEU A 4 -41.60 20.23 -12.51
C LEU A 4 -40.32 20.72 -11.80
N THR A 5 -40.39 21.86 -11.11
CA THR A 5 -39.25 22.44 -10.38
C THR A 5 -38.86 21.58 -9.18
N VAL A 6 -39.84 20.97 -8.51
CA VAL A 6 -39.63 20.05 -7.38
C VAL A 6 -38.99 18.74 -7.85
N ILE A 7 -39.43 18.19 -8.99
CA ILE A 7 -38.86 16.96 -9.57
C ILE A 7 -37.41 17.18 -10.02
N ILE A 8 -37.11 18.30 -10.68
CA ILE A 8 -35.74 18.64 -11.11
C ILE A 8 -34.82 18.82 -9.89
N ALA A 9 -35.29 19.49 -8.84
CA ALA A 9 -34.52 19.65 -7.60
C ALA A 9 -34.24 18.31 -6.90
N LEU A 10 -35.20 17.38 -6.92
CA LEU A 10 -35.05 16.03 -6.34
C LEU A 10 -34.05 15.18 -7.13
N ILE A 11 -34.06 15.25 -8.45
CA ILE A 11 -33.09 14.56 -9.33
C ILE A 11 -31.68 15.13 -9.12
N ILE A 12 -31.53 16.46 -9.05
CA ILE A 12 -30.23 17.11 -8.78
C ILE A 12 -29.71 16.73 -7.39
N CYS A 13 -30.58 16.69 -6.37
CA CYS A 13 -30.18 16.32 -5.01
C CYS A 13 -29.76 14.84 -4.91
N LEU A 14 -30.40 13.94 -5.67
CA LEU A 14 -30.01 12.52 -5.79
C LEU A 14 -28.66 12.32 -6.49
N LEU A 15 -28.29 13.21 -7.43
CA LEU A 15 -27.00 13.13 -8.14
C LEU A 15 -25.80 13.56 -7.28
N CYS A 16 -26.02 14.28 -6.17
CA CYS A 16 -24.94 14.75 -5.29
C CYS A 16 -24.41 13.69 -4.30
N PHE A 17 -25.05 12.52 -4.17
CA PHE A 17 -24.63 11.48 -3.20
C PHE A 17 -23.54 10.52 -3.72
N GLY A 18 -23.11 10.64 -4.98
CA GLY A 18 -22.15 9.72 -5.62
C GLY A 18 -20.66 9.93 -5.31
N CYS A 19 -20.29 11.07 -4.72
CA CYS A 19 -18.89 11.45 -4.46
C CYS A 19 -18.44 11.13 -3.02
N LYS A 20 -18.70 9.92 -2.53
CA LYS A 20 -18.17 9.51 -1.22
C LYS A 20 -16.77 8.92 -1.36
N THR A 21 -15.79 9.58 -0.74
CA THR A 21 -14.45 9.04 -0.50
C THR A 21 -14.50 8.03 0.64
N ILE A 22 -13.87 6.88 0.44
CA ILE A 22 -13.74 5.81 1.43
C ILE A 22 -12.28 5.76 1.85
N SER A 23 -12.01 6.04 3.12
CA SER A 23 -10.71 5.92 3.75
C SER A 23 -10.84 4.97 4.95
N LYS A 24 -10.07 3.88 4.94
CA LYS A 24 -9.95 2.97 6.07
C LYS A 24 -8.48 2.63 6.27
N THR A 25 -7.99 2.82 7.48
CA THR A 25 -6.66 2.36 7.88
C THR A 25 -6.76 1.69 9.23
N ASN A 26 -6.22 0.48 9.33
CA ASN A 26 -6.05 -0.25 10.56
C ASN A 26 -4.55 -0.46 10.80
N ILE A 27 -4.11 -0.27 12.05
CA ILE A 27 -2.72 -0.47 12.45
C ILE A 27 -2.72 -1.34 13.68
N ILE A 28 -1.93 -2.39 13.63
CA ILE A 28 -1.72 -3.31 14.75
C ILE A 28 -0.24 -3.23 15.07
N VAL A 29 0.10 -2.80 16.28
CA VAL A 29 1.48 -2.80 16.79
C VAL A 29 1.58 -3.87 17.87
N ASP A 30 2.58 -4.73 17.77
CA ASP A 30 2.87 -5.69 18.84
C ASP A 30 3.54 -4.95 20.00
N SER A 31 2.76 -4.62 21.02
CA SER A 31 3.19 -3.90 22.22
C SER A 31 3.85 -4.80 23.26
N ASN A 32 3.93 -6.11 23.02
CA ASN A 32 4.16 -7.10 24.07
C ASN A 32 5.58 -7.66 24.08
N ASP A 33 6.53 -7.00 23.43
CA ASP A 33 7.92 -7.45 23.44
C ASP A 33 8.86 -6.38 23.98
N ALA A 34 9.79 -6.84 24.81
CA ALA A 34 11.09 -6.22 24.97
C ALA A 34 11.89 -6.37 23.66
N SER A 35 11.30 -5.93 22.53
CA SER A 35 11.88 -6.09 21.22
C SER A 35 13.18 -5.32 21.22
N ARG A 36 14.27 -6.01 20.86
CA ARG A 36 15.56 -5.39 20.58
C ARG A 36 15.36 -4.11 19.76
N SER A 37 16.25 -3.12 19.93
CA SER A 37 16.20 -1.90 19.11
C SER A 37 16.27 -2.28 17.62
N ILE A 38 15.18 -2.00 16.89
CA ILE A 38 15.11 -2.16 15.44
C ILE A 38 15.52 -0.83 14.84
N ASN A 39 16.72 -0.77 14.26
CA ASN A 39 17.30 0.47 13.74
C ASN A 39 17.26 0.49 12.21
N THR A 40 17.52 -0.64 11.56
CA THR A 40 17.58 -0.73 10.10
C THR A 40 16.39 -1.50 9.52
N ILE A 41 15.83 -0.98 8.43
CA ILE A 41 14.64 -1.56 7.79
C ILE A 41 14.80 -1.58 6.28
N ALA A 42 14.40 -2.69 5.64
CA ALA A 42 14.26 -2.77 4.20
C ALA A 42 12.79 -2.98 3.82
N VAL A 43 12.29 -2.19 2.88
CA VAL A 43 10.96 -2.43 2.30
C VAL A 43 11.15 -3.31 1.07
N MET A 44 10.49 -4.46 1.02
CA MET A 44 10.55 -5.42 -0.09
C MET A 44 9.50 -5.08 -1.16
N HIS A 45 9.59 -5.69 -2.34
CA HIS A 45 8.56 -5.51 -3.37
C HIS A 45 7.17 -5.95 -2.84
N PHE A 46 6.14 -5.12 -3.05
CA PHE A 46 4.77 -5.48 -2.65
C PHE A 46 4.20 -6.47 -3.65
N ASN A 47 3.74 -7.62 -3.18
CA ASN A 47 3.18 -8.65 -4.03
C ASN A 47 1.92 -8.15 -4.75
N ASP A 48 2.02 -7.99 -6.06
CA ASP A 48 0.96 -7.50 -6.95
C ASP A 48 0.35 -8.60 -7.82
N GLN A 49 0.66 -9.88 -7.55
CA GLN A 49 0.17 -11.02 -8.34
C GLN A 49 -1.34 -11.24 -8.24
N LEU A 50 -1.98 -10.68 -7.20
CA LEU A 50 -3.43 -10.71 -7.03
C LEU A 50 -4.13 -9.67 -7.91
N LEU A 51 -3.39 -8.72 -8.49
CA LEU A 51 -3.97 -7.72 -9.38
C LEU A 51 -4.36 -8.33 -10.72
N PRO A 52 -5.45 -7.85 -11.35
CA PRO A 52 -5.80 -8.25 -12.70
C PRO A 52 -4.65 -7.92 -13.68
N LYS A 53 -4.10 -8.95 -14.33
CA LYS A 53 -2.98 -8.81 -15.29
C LYS A 53 -3.31 -7.93 -16.51
N LYS A 54 -4.60 -7.69 -16.77
CA LYS A 54 -5.09 -6.79 -17.82
C LYS A 54 -6.31 -6.06 -17.30
N GLY A 55 -6.47 -4.83 -17.77
CA GLY A 55 -7.70 -4.08 -17.58
C GLY A 55 -8.91 -4.85 -18.11
N VAL A 56 -9.98 -4.94 -17.32
CA VAL A 56 -11.25 -5.46 -17.80
C VAL A 56 -11.95 -4.32 -18.53
N THR A 57 -12.14 -4.49 -19.83
CA THR A 57 -12.93 -3.57 -20.66
C THR A 57 -14.27 -4.22 -20.93
N GLY A 58 -15.29 -3.83 -20.17
CA GLY A 58 -16.69 -4.10 -20.50
C GLY A 58 -17.26 -3.02 -21.42
N THR A 59 -18.45 -3.24 -21.95
CA THR A 59 -19.14 -2.28 -22.83
C THR A 59 -19.40 -0.91 -22.17
N LEU A 60 -19.44 -0.84 -20.83
CA LEU A 60 -19.78 0.36 -20.07
C LEU A 60 -18.71 0.79 -19.03
N VAL A 61 -17.77 -0.10 -18.68
CA VAL A 61 -16.78 0.16 -17.63
C VAL A 61 -15.42 -0.34 -18.09
N LYS A 62 -14.41 0.53 -17.99
CA LYS A 62 -13.00 0.23 -18.21
C LYS A 62 -12.28 0.24 -16.87
N THR A 63 -11.58 -0.83 -16.55
CA THR A 63 -10.66 -0.88 -15.42
C THR A 63 -9.23 -0.83 -15.93
N ILE A 64 -8.39 0.07 -15.44
CA ILE A 64 -6.96 0.12 -15.73
C ILE A 64 -6.20 -0.40 -14.50
N SER A 65 -5.19 -1.25 -14.74
CA SER A 65 -4.25 -1.70 -13.72
C SER A 65 -2.86 -1.23 -14.12
N THR A 66 -2.11 -0.70 -13.17
CA THR A 66 -0.78 -0.13 -13.40
C THR A 66 0.26 -1.25 -13.38
N ALA A 67 1.06 -1.35 -14.44
CA ALA A 67 2.24 -2.20 -14.42
C ALA A 67 3.21 -1.66 -13.35
N ASN A 68 3.76 -2.54 -12.49
CA ASN A 68 4.69 -2.21 -11.40
C ASN A 68 4.07 -1.55 -10.15
N ALA A 69 2.78 -1.76 -9.86
CA ALA A 69 2.16 -1.28 -8.63
C ALA A 69 2.93 -1.74 -7.36
N GLY A 70 3.50 -2.95 -7.39
CA GLY A 70 4.33 -3.50 -6.31
C GLY A 70 5.59 -2.68 -6.00
N GLU A 71 6.31 -2.26 -7.05
CA GLU A 71 7.52 -1.43 -6.90
C GLU A 71 7.16 -0.01 -6.45
N MET A 72 6.07 0.52 -7.01
CA MET A 72 5.59 1.85 -6.70
C MET A 72 5.21 1.99 -5.22
N LEU A 73 4.38 1.08 -4.68
CA LEU A 73 4.00 1.11 -3.27
C LEU A 73 5.20 0.93 -2.35
N ALA A 74 6.13 0.05 -2.69
CA ALA A 74 7.35 -0.15 -1.90
C ALA A 74 8.23 1.11 -1.88
N SER A 75 8.36 1.81 -3.01
CA SER A 75 9.09 3.07 -3.12
C SER A 75 8.43 4.19 -2.29
N ILE A 76 7.10 4.34 -2.40
CA ILE A 76 6.35 5.30 -1.58
C ILE A 76 6.54 4.97 -0.10
N MET A 77 6.35 3.72 0.31
CA MET A 77 6.52 3.31 1.71
C MET A 77 7.94 3.57 2.22
N SER A 78 8.97 3.25 1.43
CA SER A 78 10.38 3.50 1.80
C SER A 78 10.61 4.98 2.09
N ARG A 79 10.07 5.86 1.24
CA ARG A 79 10.17 7.32 1.42
C ARG A 79 9.43 7.79 2.66
N GLU A 80 8.19 7.37 2.87
CA GLU A 80 7.40 7.81 4.02
C GLU A 80 8.00 7.28 5.35
N LEU A 81 8.48 6.03 5.39
CA LEU A 81 9.19 5.47 6.55
C LEU A 81 10.51 6.20 6.83
N SER A 82 11.28 6.55 5.79
CA SER A 82 12.51 7.33 5.95
C SER A 82 12.21 8.72 6.54
N GLY A 83 11.10 9.33 6.12
CA GLY A 83 10.62 10.61 6.65
C GLY A 83 10.20 10.58 8.13
N LEU A 84 9.97 9.40 8.72
CA LEU A 84 9.71 9.28 10.16
C LEU A 84 10.94 9.59 11.02
N GLY A 85 12.14 9.31 10.50
CA GLY A 85 13.40 9.41 11.25
C GLY A 85 13.56 8.38 12.37
N ILE A 86 12.70 7.36 12.42
CA ILE A 86 12.76 6.28 13.42
C ILE A 86 13.68 5.14 12.95
N TYR A 87 13.74 4.90 11.64
CA TYR A 87 14.51 3.82 11.04
C TYR A 87 15.52 4.36 10.02
N GLU A 88 16.66 3.70 9.92
CA GLU A 88 17.55 3.77 8.77
C GLU A 88 16.98 2.86 7.67
N VAL A 89 16.33 3.48 6.68
CA VAL A 89 15.69 2.75 5.58
C VAL A 89 16.72 2.46 4.49
N LEU A 90 16.93 1.18 4.20
CA LEU A 90 17.81 0.76 3.11
C LEU A 90 17.20 1.17 1.76
N SER A 91 18.01 1.82 0.90
CA SER A 91 17.52 2.33 -0.37
C SER A 91 17.10 1.19 -1.32
N ARG A 92 16.04 1.41 -2.09
CA ARG A 92 15.55 0.44 -3.10
C ARG A 92 16.64 0.05 -4.10
N THR A 93 17.46 1.01 -4.50
CA THR A 93 18.59 0.79 -5.42
C THR A 93 19.63 -0.14 -4.81
N ASP A 94 19.91 -0.02 -3.51
CA ASP A 94 20.90 -0.87 -2.84
C ASP A 94 20.36 -2.27 -2.56
N ILE A 95 19.08 -2.40 -2.19
CA ILE A 95 18.37 -3.68 -2.13
C ILE A 95 18.51 -4.41 -3.48
N ALA A 96 18.17 -3.74 -4.58
CA ALA A 96 18.28 -4.34 -5.92
C ALA A 96 19.72 -4.76 -6.27
N LYS A 97 20.73 -3.94 -5.95
CA LYS A 97 22.15 -4.30 -6.15
C LYS A 97 22.56 -5.52 -5.35
N ILE A 98 22.18 -5.60 -4.07
CA ILE A 98 22.54 -6.71 -3.17
C ILE A 98 21.90 -8.01 -3.68
N ILE A 99 20.60 -7.97 -3.98
CA ILE A 99 19.85 -9.12 -4.48
C ILE A 99 20.45 -9.62 -5.80
N ASN A 100 20.68 -8.73 -6.78
CA ASN A 100 21.28 -9.08 -8.06
C ASN A 100 22.68 -9.71 -7.93
N LYS A 101 23.52 -9.17 -7.02
CA LYS A 101 24.86 -9.73 -6.76
C LYS A 101 24.81 -11.11 -6.11
N SER A 102 23.85 -11.32 -5.21
CA SER A 102 23.70 -12.57 -4.46
C SER A 102 23.13 -13.73 -5.29
N LYS A 103 22.60 -13.44 -6.49
CA LYS A 103 21.85 -14.40 -7.34
C LYS A 103 20.69 -15.07 -6.61
N VAL A 104 20.20 -14.45 -5.53
CA VAL A 104 19.06 -14.94 -4.77
C VAL A 104 17.77 -14.39 -5.38
N ASN A 105 16.73 -15.21 -5.40
CA ASN A 105 15.41 -14.78 -5.81
C ASN A 105 14.67 -14.18 -4.59
N GLU A 106 14.51 -12.86 -4.57
CA GLU A 106 13.78 -12.12 -3.52
C GLU A 106 12.40 -12.73 -3.24
N LYS A 107 11.64 -12.98 -4.30
CA LYS A 107 10.28 -13.50 -4.22
C LYS A 107 10.25 -14.86 -3.53
N GLU A 108 11.23 -15.72 -3.83
CA GLU A 108 11.34 -17.04 -3.20
C GLU A 108 11.62 -16.94 -1.69
N LEU A 109 12.51 -16.03 -1.27
CA LEU A 109 12.79 -15.84 0.16
C LEU A 109 11.55 -15.35 0.92
N VAL A 110 10.81 -14.40 0.33
CA VAL A 110 9.57 -13.88 0.92
C VAL A 110 8.48 -14.96 0.98
N GLU A 111 8.31 -15.75 -0.07
CA GLU A 111 7.32 -16.85 -0.13
C GLU A 111 7.63 -17.96 0.87
N ARG A 112 8.91 -18.31 1.04
CA ARG A 112 9.36 -19.31 2.04
C ARG A 112 9.39 -18.76 3.47
N ARG A 113 9.14 -17.45 3.66
CA ARG A 113 9.24 -16.76 4.96
C ARG A 113 10.62 -16.89 5.61
N ASP A 114 11.68 -16.95 4.81
CA ASP A 114 13.07 -17.08 5.28
C ASP A 114 13.65 -15.68 5.61
N TYR A 115 13.08 -15.03 6.62
CA TYR A 115 13.39 -13.63 6.97
C TYR A 115 14.76 -13.48 7.63
N ASP A 116 15.28 -14.50 8.32
CA ASP A 116 16.63 -14.49 8.88
C ASP A 116 17.68 -14.41 7.78
N ARG A 117 17.52 -15.23 6.73
CA ARG A 117 18.40 -15.16 5.57
C ARG A 117 18.27 -13.83 4.83
N LEU A 118 17.05 -13.31 4.68
CA LEU A 118 16.80 -12.03 4.02
C LEU A 118 17.44 -10.86 4.79
N GLY A 119 17.30 -10.84 6.12
CA GLY A 119 17.93 -9.86 6.99
C GLY A 119 19.45 -9.90 6.95
N LYS A 120 20.04 -11.11 7.00
CA LYS A 120 21.50 -11.30 6.86
C LYS A 120 22.02 -10.86 5.49
N LEU A 121 21.28 -11.16 4.43
CA LEU A 121 21.64 -10.76 3.06
C LEU A 121 21.66 -9.24 2.91
N LEU A 122 20.64 -8.57 3.43
CA LEU A 122 20.46 -7.12 3.29
C LEU A 122 21.19 -6.32 4.38
N GLY A 123 21.60 -6.95 5.48
CA GLY A 123 22.20 -6.30 6.64
C GLY A 123 21.18 -5.48 7.45
N VAL A 124 19.92 -5.95 7.55
CA VAL A 124 18.83 -5.20 8.22
C VAL A 124 18.20 -5.94 9.39
N ASP A 125 17.75 -5.17 10.38
CA ASP A 125 17.06 -5.68 11.56
C ASP A 125 15.63 -6.12 11.25
N SER A 126 14.99 -5.46 10.30
CA SER A 126 13.61 -5.73 9.93
C SER A 126 13.38 -5.61 8.43
N VAL A 127 12.36 -6.33 7.96
CA VAL A 127 11.89 -6.26 6.58
C VAL A 127 10.41 -5.95 6.56
N VAL A 128 9.98 -5.06 5.66
CA VAL A 128 8.58 -4.85 5.35
C VAL A 128 8.21 -5.64 4.13
N ILE A 129 7.27 -6.56 4.29
CA ILE A 129 6.64 -7.28 3.18
C ILE A 129 5.23 -6.76 2.99
N GLY A 130 4.73 -6.79 1.77
CA GLY A 130 3.38 -6.31 1.49
C GLY A 130 2.69 -7.07 0.39
N LYS A 131 1.37 -6.93 0.34
CA LYS A 131 0.52 -7.43 -0.73
C LYS A 131 -0.48 -6.37 -1.14
N ILE A 132 -0.73 -6.28 -2.43
CA ILE A 132 -1.73 -5.39 -2.99
C ILE A 132 -3.03 -6.16 -3.18
N LEU A 133 -4.11 -5.64 -2.61
CA LEU A 133 -5.45 -6.21 -2.72
C LEU A 133 -6.24 -5.55 -3.84
N GLU A 134 -6.12 -4.23 -3.99
CA GLU A 134 -6.73 -3.46 -5.08
C GLU A 134 -5.77 -2.34 -5.51
N PHE A 135 -5.62 -2.12 -6.82
CA PHE A 135 -4.89 -0.98 -7.39
C PHE A 135 -5.43 -0.71 -8.79
N LYS A 136 -6.47 0.11 -8.87
CA LYS A 136 -7.25 0.22 -10.10
C LYS A 136 -7.92 1.58 -10.25
N LEU A 137 -8.06 1.98 -11.51
CA LEU A 137 -8.92 3.07 -11.93
C LEU A 137 -10.13 2.48 -12.64
N SER A 138 -11.31 2.66 -12.06
CA SER A 138 -12.57 2.24 -12.67
C SER A 138 -13.23 3.45 -13.32
N SER A 139 -13.35 3.43 -14.64
CA SER A 139 -13.89 4.53 -15.44
C SER A 139 -15.11 4.08 -16.24
N SER A 140 -16.11 4.96 -16.32
CA SER A 140 -17.34 4.87 -17.11
C SER A 140 -17.59 6.22 -17.78
N VAL A 141 -18.56 6.32 -18.68
CA VAL A 141 -18.79 7.52 -19.52
C VAL A 141 -18.92 8.83 -18.73
N ILE A 142 -19.43 8.78 -17.49
CA ILE A 142 -19.69 9.97 -16.66
C ILE A 142 -19.00 9.94 -15.31
N TYR A 143 -18.23 8.87 -15.01
CA TYR A 143 -17.74 8.62 -13.67
C TYR A 143 -16.44 7.84 -13.66
N GLU A 144 -15.48 8.31 -12.88
CA GLU A 144 -14.20 7.65 -12.64
C GLU A 144 -13.94 7.53 -11.14
N ARG A 145 -13.34 6.41 -10.72
CA ARG A 145 -12.99 6.14 -9.33
C ARG A 145 -11.70 5.34 -9.23
N GLY A 146 -10.70 5.92 -8.59
CA GLY A 146 -9.52 5.22 -8.15
C GLY A 146 -9.80 4.39 -6.89
N THR A 147 -9.11 3.26 -6.76
CA THR A 147 -9.16 2.42 -5.56
C THR A 147 -7.79 1.79 -5.32
N VAL A 148 -7.28 1.96 -4.10
CA VAL A 148 -6.05 1.34 -3.62
C VAL A 148 -6.33 0.63 -2.31
N SER A 149 -5.88 -0.62 -2.19
CA SER A 149 -5.87 -1.35 -0.94
C SER A 149 -4.65 -2.24 -0.84
N PHE A 150 -3.98 -2.22 0.31
CA PHE A 150 -2.79 -3.01 0.57
C PHE A 150 -2.71 -3.43 2.03
N VAL A 151 -1.91 -4.46 2.27
CA VAL A 151 -1.45 -4.88 3.59
C VAL A 151 0.06 -4.84 3.60
N ALA A 152 0.64 -4.34 4.68
CA ALA A 152 2.08 -4.33 4.92
C ALA A 152 2.39 -4.86 6.32
N GLU A 153 3.40 -5.70 6.45
CA GLU A 153 3.85 -6.30 7.70
C GLU A 153 5.34 -6.01 7.87
N CYS A 154 5.71 -5.40 8.98
CA CYS A 154 7.11 -5.27 9.39
C CYS A 154 7.49 -6.43 10.27
N ILE A 155 8.57 -7.10 9.91
CA ILE A 155 8.98 -8.37 10.49
C ILE A 155 10.40 -8.24 11.01
N ASP A 156 10.63 -8.59 12.28
CA ASP A 156 11.98 -8.76 12.81
C ASP A 156 12.64 -9.96 12.11
N THR A 157 13.75 -9.71 11.44
CA THR A 157 14.46 -10.72 10.65
C THR A 157 15.03 -11.83 11.51
N LYS A 158 15.34 -11.58 12.79
CA LYS A 158 16.00 -12.54 13.67
C LYS A 158 15.07 -13.67 14.14
N ASN A 159 13.80 -13.35 14.40
CA ASN A 159 12.83 -14.29 15.00
C ASN A 159 11.55 -14.45 14.16
N GLY A 160 11.40 -13.69 13.07
CA GLY A 160 10.23 -13.73 12.19
C GLY A 160 8.97 -13.14 12.81
N LYS A 161 9.08 -12.43 13.95
CA LYS A 161 7.95 -11.82 14.64
C LYS A 161 7.48 -10.58 13.88
N VAL A 162 6.16 -10.45 13.71
CA VAL A 162 5.55 -9.24 13.15
C VAL A 162 5.56 -8.15 14.23
N LEU A 163 6.23 -7.04 13.94
CA LEU A 163 6.34 -5.88 14.83
C LEU A 163 5.13 -4.96 14.68
N TRP A 164 4.69 -4.77 13.44
CA TRP A 164 3.46 -4.05 13.13
C TRP A 164 2.87 -4.48 11.79
N THR A 165 1.56 -4.31 11.68
CA THR A 165 0.77 -4.52 10.46
C THR A 165 0.01 -3.25 10.13
N ILE A 166 0.04 -2.87 8.86
CA ILE A 166 -0.80 -1.82 8.29
C ILE A 166 -1.76 -2.45 7.29
N GLU A 167 -3.04 -2.17 7.46
CA GLU A 167 -4.05 -2.43 6.43
C GLU A 167 -4.64 -1.09 5.99
N ALA A 168 -4.55 -0.78 4.70
CA ALA A 168 -5.07 0.48 4.18
C ALA A 168 -6.00 0.23 2.99
N LYS A 169 -7.04 1.06 2.90
CA LYS A 169 -7.94 1.16 1.76
C LYS A 169 -8.33 2.62 1.55
N GLU A 170 -8.08 3.11 0.35
CA GLU A 170 -8.52 4.42 -0.12
C GLU A 170 -9.28 4.26 -1.43
N SER A 171 -10.37 5.01 -1.58
CA SER A 171 -11.12 5.09 -2.83
C SER A 171 -11.82 6.43 -2.94
N ALA A 172 -11.61 7.13 -4.05
CA ALA A 172 -12.24 8.42 -4.31
C ALA A 172 -12.70 8.54 -5.77
N ALA A 173 -13.71 9.37 -5.99
CA ALA A 173 -14.17 9.70 -7.34
C ALA A 173 -13.21 10.73 -7.96
N TYR A 174 -12.89 10.56 -9.24
CA TYR A 174 -12.04 11.46 -10.03
C TYR A 174 -10.63 11.68 -9.46
N GLU A 175 -10.13 10.76 -8.63
CA GLU A 175 -8.71 10.68 -8.22
C GLU A 175 -8.11 9.42 -8.85
N ASP A 176 -6.89 9.53 -9.40
CA ASP A 176 -6.15 8.39 -9.93
C ASP A 176 -5.57 7.50 -8.81
N GLU A 177 -5.27 6.25 -9.16
CA GLU A 177 -4.80 5.24 -8.20
C GLU A 177 -3.42 5.57 -7.61
N ILE A 178 -2.57 6.33 -8.29
CA ILE A 178 -1.23 6.69 -7.81
C ILE A 178 -1.34 7.77 -6.74
N GLU A 179 -2.16 8.79 -6.98
CA GLU A 179 -2.45 9.83 -5.99
C GLU A 179 -3.07 9.24 -4.71
N LEU A 180 -4.05 8.34 -4.89
CA LEU A 180 -4.67 7.61 -3.77
C LEU A 180 -3.67 6.74 -3.02
N ALA A 181 -2.74 6.08 -3.71
CA ALA A 181 -1.71 5.28 -3.06
C ALA A 181 -0.80 6.14 -2.16
N GLY A 182 -0.38 7.30 -2.65
CA GLY A 182 0.40 8.27 -1.86
C GLY A 182 -0.35 8.75 -0.62
N LYS A 183 -1.63 9.09 -0.77
CA LYS A 183 -2.52 9.53 0.33
C LYS A 183 -2.75 8.43 1.36
N ALA A 184 -3.04 7.20 0.90
CA ALA A 184 -3.22 6.03 1.75
C ALA A 184 -1.95 5.77 2.59
N MET A 185 -0.79 5.76 1.93
CA MET A 185 0.49 5.49 2.58
C MET A 185 0.82 6.56 3.62
N ARG A 186 0.75 7.84 3.25
CA ARG A 186 1.02 8.95 4.18
C ARG A 186 0.12 8.90 5.41
N THR A 187 -1.18 8.67 5.20
CA THR A 187 -2.15 8.54 6.31
C THR A 187 -1.82 7.37 7.21
N ALA A 188 -1.42 6.23 6.63
CA ALA A 188 -1.04 5.05 7.39
C ALA A 188 0.25 5.24 8.19
N ILE A 189 1.27 5.84 7.59
CA ILE A 189 2.55 6.10 8.25
C ILE A 189 2.42 7.14 9.37
N GLU A 190 1.60 8.18 9.17
CA GLU A 190 1.30 9.15 10.24
C GLU A 190 0.54 8.52 11.42
N LYS A 191 -0.36 7.58 11.14
CA LYS A 191 -1.01 6.80 12.21
C LYS A 191 -0.01 5.87 12.89
N LEU A 192 0.85 5.16 12.14
CA LEU A 192 1.88 4.29 12.69
C LEU A 192 2.81 5.06 13.64
N LYS A 193 3.24 6.26 13.24
CA LYS A 193 4.07 7.15 14.07
C LYS A 193 3.45 7.45 15.44
N LYS A 194 2.12 7.53 15.51
CA LYS A 194 1.41 7.79 16.78
C LYS A 194 1.36 6.55 17.66
N GLU A 195 1.24 5.36 17.07
CA GLU A 195 1.23 4.08 17.81
C GLU A 195 2.64 3.64 18.26
N LEU A 196 3.69 4.10 17.58
CA LEU A 196 5.09 3.81 17.95
C LEU A 196 5.67 4.77 19.02
N ARG A 197 4.91 5.78 19.45
CA ARG A 197 5.32 6.77 20.46
C ARG A 197 4.56 6.55 21.76
#